data_AF-A0A1B9NJR2-F1
#
_entry.id   AF-A0A1B9NJR2-F1
#
_cell.length_a   1.000
_cell.length_b   1.000
_cell.length_c   1.000
_cell.angle_alpha   90.00
_cell.angle_beta   90.00
_cell.angle_gamma   90.00
#
_symmetry.space_group_name_H-M   'P 1'
#
loop_
_entity.id
_entity.type
_entity.pdbx_description
1 polymer ?
#
loop_
_entity_poly.entity_id
_entity_poly.type
_entity_poly.pdbx_seq_one_letter_code
_entity_poly.pdbx_strand_id
1 'polypeptide(L)' 'MIDKIDFYSEVEVLPTTKNKQYSGKKGVVMGVSEEDDILYGYAVLLHDKDTIDCFDKEDLVPTGKKFKREDFY' A
#
# COMPACT_ATOMS: atom_id res chain seq x y z
N MET A 1 3.64 12.33 -12.77
CA MET A 1 2.39 12.08 -12.04
C MET A 1 2.57 10.71 -11.40
N ILE A 2 2.45 10.58 -10.08
CA ILE A 2 2.38 9.25 -9.45
C ILE A 2 0.93 8.83 -9.59
N ASP A 3 0.67 7.78 -10.37
CA ASP A 3 -0.67 7.27 -10.54
C ASP A 3 -1.19 6.71 -9.21
N LYS A 4 -2.46 6.98 -8.91
CA LYS A 4 -3.12 6.51 -7.70
C LYS A 4 -3.18 4.98 -7.71
N ILE A 5 -2.89 4.36 -6.58
CA ILE A 5 -2.96 2.91 -6.40
C ILE A 5 -4.37 2.55 -5.93
N ASP A 6 -5.05 1.68 -6.67
CA ASP A 6 -6.41 1.25 -6.33
C ASP A 6 -6.43 0.38 -5.07
N PHE A 7 -7.58 0.38 -4.39
CA PHE A 7 -7.92 -0.63 -3.40
C PHE A 7 -7.67 -2.05 -3.93
N TYR A 8 -7.21 -2.91 -3.02
CA TYR A 8 -6.89 -4.31 -3.27
C TYR A 8 -5.74 -4.54 -4.26
N SER A 9 -5.02 -3.50 -4.69
CA SER A 9 -3.78 -3.67 -5.44
C SER A 9 -2.67 -4.16 -4.50
N GLU A 10 -1.89 -5.12 -4.98
CA GLU A 10 -0.66 -5.52 -4.32
C GLU A 10 0.43 -4.46 -4.58
N VAL A 11 1.14 -4.12 -3.52
CA VAL A 11 2.23 -3.15 -3.53
C VAL A 11 3.48 -3.76 -2.92
N GLU A 12 4.62 -3.24 -3.34
CA GLU A 12 5.91 -3.48 -2.70
C GLU A 12 6.37 -2.18 -2.01
N VAL A 13 6.86 -2.32 -0.78
CA VAL A 13 7.38 -1.22 0.02
C VAL A 13 8.81 -0.91 -0.40
N LEU A 14 9.04 0.31 -0.87
CA LEU A 14 10.33 0.76 -1.36
C LEU A 14 11.33 1.03 -0.22
N PRO A 15 12.65 0.95 -0.49
CA PRO A 15 13.68 1.26 0.49
C PRO A 15 13.69 2.72 0.97
N THR A 16 12.97 3.61 0.30
CA THR A 16 12.81 5.02 0.70
C THR A 16 12.03 5.15 2.00
N THR A 17 11.23 4.14 2.37
CA THR A 17 10.33 4.24 3.51
C THR A 17 11.03 4.58 4.81
N LYS A 18 10.37 5.40 5.63
CA LYS A 18 10.85 5.72 6.99
C LYS A 18 10.97 4.46 7.83
N ASN A 19 10.10 3.46 7.63
CA ASN A 19 10.10 2.22 8.39
C ASN A 19 10.90 1.12 7.67
N LYS A 20 12.24 1.20 7.76
CA LYS A 20 13.16 0.34 6.99
C LYS A 20 12.94 -1.17 7.18
N GLN A 21 12.33 -1.61 8.29
CA GLN A 21 12.00 -3.01 8.53
C GLN A 21 10.96 -3.58 7.54
N TYR A 22 10.29 -2.70 6.79
CA TYR A 22 9.30 -3.06 5.77
C TYR A 22 9.83 -2.98 4.35
N SER A 23 11.04 -2.48 4.13
CA SER A 23 11.66 -2.41 2.80
C SER A 23 11.65 -3.79 2.11
N GLY A 24 11.16 -3.83 0.87
CA GLY A 24 11.03 -5.03 0.04
C GLY A 24 9.86 -5.95 0.41
N LYS A 25 9.10 -5.63 1.46
CA LYS A 25 7.89 -6.40 1.80
C LYS A 25 6.74 -6.05 0.87
N LYS A 26 5.85 -7.02 0.73
CA LYS A 26 4.64 -6.88 -0.08
C LYS A 26 3.40 -6.88 0.80
N GLY A 27 2.36 -6.21 0.30
CA GLY A 27 1.08 -6.15 0.98
C GLY A 27 -0.01 -5.65 0.04
N VAL A 28 -1.20 -5.47 0.57
CA VAL A 28 -2.41 -5.09 -0.17
C VAL A 28 -2.96 -3.77 0.34
N VAL A 29 -3.29 -2.86 -0.57
CA VAL A 29 -3.94 -1.59 -0.21
C VAL A 29 -5.34 -1.86 0.33
N MET A 30 -5.53 -1.57 1.62
CA MET A 30 -6.80 -1.70 2.34
C MET A 30 -7.46 -0.35 2.61
N GLY A 31 -6.71 0.75 2.45
CA GLY A 31 -7.21 2.11 2.65
C GLY A 31 -6.40 3.13 1.87
N VAL A 32 -7.05 4.21 1.48
CA VAL A 32 -6.45 5.37 0.81
C VAL A 32 -6.72 6.59 1.66
N SER A 33 -5.66 7.33 2.02
CA SER A 33 -5.77 8.60 2.74
C SER A 33 -5.74 9.74 1.71
N GLU A 34 -6.89 10.36 1.48
CA GLU A 34 -7.09 11.41 0.48
C GLU A 34 -8.12 12.42 0.98
N GLU A 35 -7.80 13.71 0.87
CA GLU A 35 -8.66 14.84 1.24
C GLU A 35 -8.41 15.97 0.23
N ASP A 36 -9.47 16.65 -0.22
CA ASP A 36 -9.39 17.75 -1.20
C ASP A 36 -8.55 17.43 -2.46
N ASP A 37 -8.71 16.22 -3.03
CA ASP A 37 -7.94 15.69 -4.17
C ASP A 37 -6.42 15.53 -3.90
N ILE A 38 -5.98 15.67 -2.65
CA ILE A 38 -4.61 15.45 -2.21
C ILE A 38 -4.46 14.04 -1.67
N LEU A 39 -3.73 13.20 -2.40
CA LEU A 39 -3.31 11.89 -1.91
C LEU A 39 -2.17 12.03 -0.88
N TYR A 40 -2.43 11.60 0.35
CA TYR A 40 -1.44 11.58 1.44
C TYR A 40 -0.70 10.25 1.52
N GLY A 41 -1.40 9.13 1.36
CA GLY A 41 -0.78 7.81 1.47
C GLY A 41 -1.79 6.68 1.51
N TYR A 42 -1.32 5.51 1.94
CA TYR A 42 -2.07 4.26 1.86
C TYR A 42 -1.95 3.45 3.15
N ALA A 43 -3.03 2.78 3.52
CA ALA A 43 -3.05 1.74 4.53
C ALA A 43 -2.87 0.38 3.84
N VAL A 44 -1.86 -0.37 4.24
CA VAL A 44 -1.44 -1.62 3.58
C VAL A 44 -1.45 -2.76 4.59
N LEU A 45 -2.19 -3.82 4.28
CA LEU A 45 -2.08 -5.11 4.98
C LEU A 45 -0.88 -5.87 4.44
N LEU A 46 0.18 -6.03 5.24
CA LEU A 46 1.40 -6.71 4.80
C LEU A 46 1.18 -8.22 4.73
N HIS A 47 1.68 -8.91 3.71
CA HIS A 47 1.44 -10.37 3.57
C HIS A 47 2.08 -11.18 4.71
N ASP A 48 3.25 -10.75 5.17
CA ASP A 48 4.01 -11.45 6.22
C ASP A 48 3.60 -11.04 7.64
N LYS A 49 2.54 -10.22 7.78
CA LYS A 49 2.05 -9.73 9.06
C LYS A 49 0.53 -9.55 9.02
N ASP A 50 -0.18 -10.04 10.02
CA ASP A 50 -1.62 -9.76 10.17
C ASP A 50 -1.90 -8.33 10.68
N THR A 51 -1.11 -7.34 10.24
CA THR A 51 -1.21 -5.93 10.63
C THR A 51 -1.31 -5.02 9.42
N ILE A 52 -2.14 -4.00 9.56
CA ILE A 52 -2.22 -2.89 8.61
C ILE A 52 -1.27 -1.79 9.09
N ASP A 53 -0.39 -1.34 8.20
CA ASP A 53 0.52 -0.22 8.42
C ASP A 53 0.27 0.89 7.37
N CYS A 54 0.59 2.14 7.71
CA CYS A 54 0.42 3.28 6.81
C CYS A 54 1.75 3.67 6.15
N PHE A 55 1.69 3.99 4.87
CA PHE A 55 2.86 4.36 4.05
C PHE A 55 2.60 5.63 3.25
N ASP A 56 3.65 6.42 3.07
CA ASP A 56 3.64 7.58 2.20
C ASP A 56 3.46 7.11 0.74
N LYS A 57 2.81 7.92 -0.11
CA LYS A 57 2.53 7.53 -1.52
C LYS A 57 3.79 7.23 -2.36
N GLU A 58 4.93 7.78 -1.96
CA GLU A 58 6.22 7.59 -2.63
C GLU A 58 6.99 6.35 -2.14
N ASP A 59 6.49 5.70 -1.08
CA ASP A 59 7.09 4.49 -0.50
C ASP A 59 6.54 3.20 -1.09
N LEU A 60 5.59 3.28 -2.01
CA LEU A 60 4.90 2.12 -2.56
C LEU A 60 4.98 2.10 -4.08
N VAL A 61 5.18 0.91 -4.63
CA VAL A 61 5.05 0.65 -6.06
C VAL A 61 4.08 -0.51 -6.30
N PRO A 62 3.12 -0.39 -7.25
CA PRO A 62 2.24 -1.51 -7.57
C PRO A 62 3.03 -2.66 -8.20
N THR A 63 2.73 -3.91 -7.79
CA THR A 63 3.35 -5.09 -8.40
C THR A 63 2.63 -5.56 -9.67
N GLY A 64 1.45 -4.98 -9.95
CA GLY A 64 0.55 -5.38 -11.02
C GLY A 64 -0.45 -6.48 -10.64
N LYS A 65 -0.30 -7.09 -9.47
CA LYS A 65 -1.27 -8.05 -8.95
C LYS A 65 -2.42 -7.32 -8.24
N LYS A 66 -3.65 -7.79 -8.44
CA LYS A 66 -4.86 -7.24 -7.84
C LYS A 66 -5.66 -8.36 -7.18
N PHE A 67 -6.06 -8.13 -5.94
CA PHE A 67 -6.91 -9.01 -5.16
C PHE A 67 -8.37 -8.58 -5.30
N LYS A 68 -9.27 -9.46 -4.84
CA LYS A 68 -10.69 -9.14 -4.75
C LYS A 68 -11.06 -8.84 -3.31
N ARG A 69 -12.18 -8.13 -3.13
CA ARG A 69 -12.68 -7.83 -1.79
C ARG A 69 -13.01 -9.09 -0.99
N GLU A 70 -13.51 -10.12 -1.67
CA GLU A 70 -13.89 -11.41 -1.09
C GLU A 70 -12.68 -12.20 -0.55
N ASP A 71 -11.46 -11.80 -0.90
CA ASP A 71 -10.25 -12.39 -0.32
C ASP A 71 -10.03 -11.94 1.15
N PHE A 72 -10.77 -10.93 1.62
CA PHE A 72 -10.59 -10.31 2.95
C PHE A 72 -11.87 -10.25 3.81
N TYR A 73 -13.05 -10.56 3.26
CA TYR A 73 -14.36 -10.47 3.93
C TYR A 73 -15.30 -11.62 3.57
#